data_AF-A0A443RR83-F1
#
_entry.id   AF-A0A443RR83-F1
#
_cell.length_a   1.000
_cell.length_b   1.000
_cell.length_c   1.000
_cell.angle_alpha   90.00
_cell.angle_beta   90.00
_cell.angle_gamma   90.00
#
_symmetry.space_group_name_H-M   'P 1'
#
loop_
_entity.id
_entity.type
_entity.pdbx_description
1 polymer ?
#
loop_
_entity_poly.entity_id
_entity_poly.type
_entity_poly.pdbx_seq_one_letter_code
_entity_poly.pdbx_strand_id
1 'polypeptide(L)'
;MSTFLGIKFAPLNTPLKRRLQTLAVIFMCTELSLCCLLTYWLYNSRYCALLLLYCIWMLYDRNTCRRGGRQFTWLRQFSLYCYVAQYFPIKLHKTVNLDLNKKYIFGCHPHGITGIGHVINFGTDATGFDELFPGIKLRGITLNINFWIPFHREYALANGLLSADKESVDYFFENSECGNAIVIVVGGAAESLDAIPNTMTLTLKNRKGFVKLALKHG
;
A
#
# COMPACT_ATOMS: atom_id res chain seq x y z
N MET A 1 2.48 34.07 0.40
CA MET A 1 2.56 33.36 1.69
C MET A 1 2.57 34.41 2.77
N SER A 2 1.73 34.27 3.80
CA SER A 2 1.80 35.14 4.97
C SER A 2 2.77 34.53 5.98
N THR A 3 3.68 35.35 6.52
CA THR A 3 4.57 34.95 7.61
C THR A 3 4.07 35.60 8.88
N PHE A 4 3.77 34.82 9.91
CA PHE A 4 3.37 35.31 11.22
C PHE A 4 4.16 34.56 12.29
N LEU A 5 4.85 35.28 13.19
CA LEU A 5 5.75 34.72 14.21
C LEU A 5 6.79 33.73 13.65
N GLY A 6 7.34 34.01 12.46
CA GLY A 6 8.32 33.13 11.80
C GLY A 6 7.73 31.87 11.15
N ILE A 7 6.43 31.61 11.32
CA ILE A 7 5.73 30.50 10.68
C ILE A 7 5.21 30.96 9.32
N LYS A 8 5.57 30.24 8.26
CA LYS A 8 5.06 30.46 6.90
C LYS A 8 3.74 29.71 6.75
N PHE A 9 2.64 30.46 6.68
CA PHE A 9 1.31 29.89 6.49
C PHE A 9 1.00 29.72 4.99
N ALA A 10 0.20 28.69 4.70
CA ALA A 10 -0.37 28.51 3.37
C ALA A 10 -1.22 29.75 3.00
N PRO A 11 -1.15 30.25 1.75
CA PRO A 11 -1.97 31.38 1.33
C PRO A 11 -3.47 31.10 1.53
N LEU A 12 -4.23 32.08 2.04
CA LEU A 12 -5.68 31.94 2.18
C LEU A 12 -6.37 31.71 0.82
N ASN A 13 -5.83 32.30 -0.26
CA ASN A 13 -6.32 32.11 -1.63
C ASN A 13 -5.77 30.84 -2.33
N THR A 14 -5.49 29.78 -1.58
CA THR A 14 -5.09 28.49 -2.17
C THR A 14 -6.30 27.86 -2.89
N PRO A 15 -6.19 27.50 -4.20
CA PRO A 15 -7.29 26.90 -4.96
C PRO A 15 -7.83 25.62 -4.32
N LEU A 16 -9.13 25.36 -4.46
CA LEU A 16 -9.80 24.17 -3.91
C LEU A 16 -9.09 22.86 -4.30
N LYS A 17 -8.65 22.74 -5.56
CA LYS A 17 -7.92 21.57 -6.04
C LYS A 17 -6.66 21.29 -5.20
N ARG A 18 -5.89 22.32 -4.86
CA ARG A 18 -4.68 22.17 -4.02
C ARG A 18 -5.05 21.77 -2.58
N ARG A 19 -6.16 22.29 -2.05
CA ARG A 19 -6.67 21.91 -0.72
C ARG A 19 -7.11 20.44 -0.68
N LEU A 20 -7.80 19.96 -1.72
CA LEU A 20 -8.19 18.55 -1.83
C LEU A 20 -6.97 17.63 -1.95
N GLN A 21 -5.94 18.04 -2.68
CA GLN A 21 -4.67 17.31 -2.74
C GLN A 21 -3.99 17.23 -1.37
N THR A 22 -3.89 18.34 -0.64
CA THR A 22 -3.37 18.34 0.73
C THR A 22 -4.21 17.46 1.66
N LEU A 23 -5.54 17.56 1.60
CA LEU A 23 -6.44 16.73 2.39
C LEU A 23 -6.26 15.24 2.10
N ALA A 24 -6.10 14.86 0.82
CA ALA A 24 -5.88 13.49 0.42
C ALA A 24 -4.56 12.92 0.97
N VAL A 25 -3.48 13.72 0.94
CA VAL A 25 -2.19 13.34 1.52
C VAL A 25 -2.30 13.22 3.04
N ILE A 26 -2.96 14.17 3.71
CA ILE A 26 -3.19 14.10 5.16
C ILE A 26 -3.94 12.82 5.50
N PHE A 27 -5.07 12.55 4.83
CA PHE A 27 -5.85 11.33 5.04
C PHE A 27 -4.97 10.09 4.91
N MET A 28 -4.19 9.97 3.82
CA MET A 28 -3.32 8.82 3.59
C MET A 28 -2.24 8.67 4.67
N CYS A 29 -1.67 9.77 5.17
CA CYS A 29 -0.68 9.75 6.24
C CYS A 29 -1.27 9.48 7.63
N THR A 30 -2.54 9.83 7.85
CA THR A 30 -3.21 9.71 9.16
C THR A 30 -4.18 8.54 9.27
N GLU A 31 -4.49 7.84 8.17
CA GLU A 31 -5.48 6.74 8.14
C GLU A 31 -5.22 5.72 9.24
N LEU A 32 -3.98 5.24 9.36
CA LEU A 32 -3.61 4.29 10.40
C LEU A 32 -3.86 4.84 11.81
N SER A 33 -3.49 6.11 12.05
CA SER A 33 -3.73 6.78 13.34
C SER A 33 -5.22 6.92 13.64
N LEU A 34 -6.03 7.23 12.63
CA LEU A 34 -7.49 7.31 12.76
C LEU A 34 -8.10 5.95 13.09
N CYS A 35 -7.64 4.86 12.47
CA CYS A 35 -8.06 3.50 12.79
C CYS A 35 -7.70 3.12 14.23
N CYS A 36 -6.49 3.46 14.70
CA CYS A 36 -6.08 3.23 16.09
C CYS A 36 -6.93 4.04 17.08
N LEU A 37 -7.19 5.32 16.79
CA LEU A 37 -8.04 6.18 17.62
C LEU A 37 -9.48 5.69 17.68
N LEU A 38 -10.05 5.26 16.54
CA LEU A 38 -11.39 4.67 16.49
C LEU A 38 -11.46 3.38 17.30
N THR A 39 -10.45 2.52 17.20
CA THR A 39 -10.34 1.29 17.99
C THR A 39 -10.31 1.59 19.48
N TYR A 40 -9.46 2.53 19.90
CA TYR A 40 -9.37 2.97 21.29
C TYR A 40 -10.68 3.57 21.79
N TRP A 41 -11.33 4.42 20.99
CA TRP A 41 -12.62 5.00 21.33
C TRP A 41 -13.71 3.93 21.49
N LEU A 42 -13.80 2.98 20.54
CA LEU A 42 -14.77 1.89 20.61
C LEU A 42 -14.57 1.03 21.86
N TYR A 43 -13.32 0.70 22.17
CA TYR A 43 -12.94 -0.07 23.36
C TYR A 43 -13.40 0.60 24.66
N ASN A 44 -13.26 1.93 24.78
CA ASN A 44 -13.66 2.69 25.97
C ASN A 44 -15.13 3.13 25.96
N SER A 45 -15.87 2.84 24.89
CA SER A 45 -17.28 3.22 24.75
C SER A 45 -18.22 2.08 25.12
N ARG A 46 -19.53 2.37 25.20
CA ARG A 46 -20.59 1.35 25.30
C ARG A 46 -20.65 0.37 24.11
N TYR A 47 -19.91 0.64 23.03
CA TYR A 47 -19.84 -0.18 21.82
C TYR A 47 -18.70 -1.20 21.85
N CYS A 48 -18.02 -1.40 22.98
CA CYS A 48 -16.91 -2.34 23.12
C CYS A 48 -17.28 -3.78 22.73
N ALA A 49 -18.54 -4.18 22.92
CA ALA A 49 -19.05 -5.48 22.47
C ALA A 49 -18.98 -5.65 20.94
N LEU A 50 -19.24 -4.58 20.17
CA LEU A 50 -19.09 -4.61 18.71
C LEU A 50 -17.62 -4.79 18.30
N LEU A 51 -16.71 -4.09 19.00
CA LEU A 51 -15.27 -4.27 18.79
C LEU A 51 -14.83 -5.70 19.13
N LEU A 52 -15.34 -6.29 20.21
CA LEU A 52 -15.04 -7.68 20.58
C LEU A 52 -15.50 -8.67 19.50
N LEU A 53 -16.74 -8.53 19.02
CA LEU A 53 -17.27 -9.36 17.92
C LEU A 53 -16.42 -9.22 16.66
N TYR A 54 -16.00 -8.00 16.35
CA TYR A 54 -15.11 -7.73 15.22
C TYR A 54 -13.74 -8.38 15.39
N CYS A 55 -13.12 -8.29 16.58
CA CYS A 55 -11.84 -8.95 16.87
C CYS A 55 -11.95 -10.48 16.76
N ILE A 56 -13.06 -11.07 17.22
CA ILE A 56 -13.33 -12.52 17.05
C ILE A 56 -13.40 -12.87 15.56
N TRP A 57 -14.10 -12.06 14.76
CA TRP A 57 -14.13 -12.24 13.31
C TRP A 57 -12.75 -12.09 12.67
N MET A 58 -11.95 -11.10 13.08
CA MET A 58 -10.57 -10.95 12.60
C MET A 58 -9.72 -12.18 12.91
N LEU A 59 -9.89 -12.81 14.08
CA LEU A 59 -9.18 -14.05 14.44
C LEU A 59 -9.60 -15.22 13.58
N TYR A 60 -10.90 -15.40 13.34
CA TYR A 60 -11.42 -16.38 12.40
C TYR A 60 -10.86 -16.16 10.99
N ASP A 61 -10.80 -14.90 10.58
CA ASP A 61 -10.43 -14.46 9.24
C ASP A 61 -8.92 -14.19 9.03
N ARG A 62 -8.09 -14.49 10.03
CA ARG A 62 -6.66 -14.11 10.08
C ARG A 62 -5.84 -14.59 8.88
N ASN A 63 -6.26 -15.66 8.23
CA ASN A 63 -5.53 -16.27 7.12
C ASN A 63 -5.81 -15.61 5.77
N THR A 64 -6.78 -14.71 5.67
CA THR A 64 -7.13 -14.06 4.40
C THR A 64 -5.96 -13.30 3.78
N CYS A 65 -5.12 -12.64 4.60
CA CYS A 65 -3.93 -11.94 4.09
C CYS A 65 -2.87 -12.88 3.50
N ARG A 66 -2.90 -14.18 3.83
CA ARG A 66 -2.03 -15.23 3.28
C ARG A 66 -2.69 -16.06 2.18
N ARG A 67 -3.98 -15.87 1.95
CA ARG A 67 -4.81 -16.69 1.05
C ARG A 67 -5.46 -15.86 -0.06
N GLY A 68 -4.72 -14.89 -0.61
CA GLY A 68 -5.15 -14.10 -1.77
C GLY A 68 -5.87 -12.78 -1.47
N GLY A 69 -6.19 -12.47 -0.22
CA GLY A 69 -6.73 -11.16 0.19
C GLY A 69 -8.16 -10.89 -0.30
N ARG A 70 -8.59 -9.61 -0.26
CA ARG A 70 -9.92 -9.17 -0.71
C ARG A 70 -9.88 -7.82 -1.42
N GLN A 71 -9.26 -7.80 -2.60
CA GLN A 71 -9.13 -6.56 -3.36
C GLN A 71 -10.49 -6.06 -3.87
N PHE A 72 -10.74 -4.76 -3.74
CA PHE A 72 -11.90 -4.09 -4.32
C PHE A 72 -11.46 -3.08 -5.38
N THR A 73 -11.88 -3.32 -6.63
CA THR A 73 -11.50 -2.48 -7.78
C THR A 73 -11.95 -1.02 -7.62
N TRP A 74 -13.16 -0.80 -7.10
CA TRP A 74 -13.68 0.57 -6.90
C TRP A 74 -12.84 1.37 -5.89
N LEU A 75 -12.30 0.70 -4.87
CA LEU A 75 -11.41 1.34 -3.92
C LEU A 75 -10.10 1.67 -4.63
N ARG A 76 -9.51 0.72 -5.36
CA ARG A 76 -8.28 0.92 -6.15
C ARG A 76 -8.37 2.12 -7.11
N GLN A 77 -9.54 2.39 -7.65
CA GLN A 77 -9.84 3.48 -8.57
C GLN A 77 -10.41 4.74 -7.88
N PHE A 78 -10.38 4.79 -6.55
CA PHE A 78 -10.98 5.90 -5.80
C PHE A 78 -10.25 7.22 -6.06
N SER A 79 -11.02 8.26 -6.35
CA SER A 79 -10.50 9.58 -6.78
C SER A 79 -9.52 10.24 -5.81
N LEU A 80 -9.58 9.88 -4.52
CA LEU A 80 -8.61 10.27 -3.50
C LEU A 80 -7.17 10.03 -3.95
N TYR A 81 -6.89 8.89 -4.56
CA TYR A 81 -5.55 8.51 -4.98
C TYR A 81 -5.03 9.37 -6.14
N CYS A 82 -5.92 9.80 -7.04
CA CYS A 82 -5.58 10.76 -8.11
C CYS A 82 -5.12 12.10 -7.53
N TYR A 83 -5.72 12.54 -6.42
CA TYR A 83 -5.28 13.77 -5.74
C TYR A 83 -3.88 13.61 -5.12
N VAL A 84 -3.58 12.47 -4.51
CA VAL A 84 -2.22 12.17 -3.99
C VAL A 84 -1.19 12.12 -5.12
N ALA A 85 -1.50 11.43 -6.22
CA ALA A 85 -0.63 11.35 -7.39
C ALA A 85 -0.29 12.74 -7.94
N GLN A 86 -1.27 13.64 -8.02
CA GLN A 86 -1.06 15.02 -8.49
C GLN A 86 -0.36 15.93 -7.48
N TYR A 87 -0.40 15.62 -6.19
CA TYR A 87 0.34 16.38 -5.17
C TYR A 87 1.86 16.18 -5.30
N PHE A 88 2.28 14.93 -5.50
CA PHE A 88 3.69 14.51 -5.60
C PHE A 88 4.18 14.28 -7.05
N PRO A 89 3.54 14.90 -8.05
CA PRO A 89 3.55 14.51 -9.47
C PRO A 89 4.00 13.06 -9.80
N ILE A 90 3.38 12.06 -9.17
CA ILE A 90 3.74 10.64 -9.34
C ILE A 90 3.35 10.20 -10.75
N LYS A 91 4.27 9.51 -11.43
CA LYS A 91 4.06 8.93 -12.76
C LYS A 91 4.56 7.49 -12.79
N LEU A 92 3.85 6.64 -13.51
CA LEU A 92 4.28 5.30 -13.86
C LEU A 92 4.70 5.27 -15.32
N HIS A 93 5.95 4.90 -15.59
CA HIS A 93 6.49 4.82 -16.93
C HIS A 93 6.69 3.36 -17.33
N LYS A 94 5.94 2.91 -18.34
CA LYS A 94 6.10 1.58 -18.90
C LYS A 94 7.29 1.56 -19.87
N THR A 95 8.19 0.62 -19.66
CA THR A 95 9.37 0.40 -20.52
C THR A 95 9.24 -0.85 -21.39
N VAL A 96 8.40 -1.81 -20.99
CA VAL A 96 8.25 -3.09 -21.68
C VAL A 96 6.82 -3.61 -21.57
N ASN A 97 6.39 -4.36 -22.58
CA ASN A 97 5.16 -5.13 -22.51
C ASN A 97 5.37 -6.39 -21.66
N LEU A 98 4.38 -6.75 -20.85
CA LEU A 98 4.40 -7.98 -20.07
C LEU A 98 3.57 -9.04 -20.80
N ASP A 99 4.10 -10.26 -20.83
CA ASP A 99 3.45 -11.44 -21.40
C ASP A 99 2.43 -11.98 -20.41
N LEU A 100 1.16 -12.03 -20.82
CA LEU A 100 0.06 -12.52 -19.98
C LEU A 100 0.15 -14.02 -19.69
N ASN A 101 1.04 -14.76 -20.36
CA ASN A 101 1.29 -16.17 -20.08
C ASN A 101 2.32 -16.40 -18.97
N LYS A 102 2.79 -15.33 -18.30
CA LYS A 102 3.76 -15.39 -17.21
C LYS A 102 3.20 -14.81 -15.91
N LYS A 103 3.83 -15.22 -14.80
CA LYS A 103 3.62 -14.64 -13.47
C LYS A 103 4.81 -13.75 -13.13
N TYR A 104 4.59 -12.70 -12.34
CA TYR A 104 5.62 -11.69 -12.10
C TYR A 104 5.83 -11.38 -10.63
N ILE A 105 7.10 -11.14 -10.28
CA ILE A 105 7.50 -10.49 -9.02
C ILE A 105 8.15 -9.16 -9.39
N PHE A 106 7.49 -8.05 -9.08
CA PHE A 106 8.06 -6.72 -9.20
C PHE A 106 8.82 -6.39 -7.92
N GLY A 107 10.12 -6.08 -8.06
CA GLY A 107 10.89 -5.45 -7.00
C GLY A 107 10.76 -3.94 -7.10
N CYS A 108 10.43 -3.26 -6.01
CA CYS A 108 10.43 -1.81 -5.96
C CYS A 108 11.31 -1.26 -4.83
N HIS A 109 11.87 -0.07 -5.04
CA HIS A 109 12.75 0.66 -4.13
C HIS A 109 12.82 2.14 -4.56
N PRO A 110 13.24 3.08 -3.69
CA PRO A 110 13.45 2.92 -2.25
C PRO A 110 12.11 2.81 -1.50
N HIS A 111 12.09 2.15 -0.32
CA HIS A 111 10.88 2.04 0.51
C HIS A 111 10.34 3.40 0.96
N GLY A 112 11.21 4.29 1.44
CA GLY A 112 10.80 5.51 2.16
C GLY A 112 10.04 5.18 3.46
N ILE A 113 9.61 6.18 4.23
CA ILE A 113 8.88 5.91 5.49
C ILE A 113 7.49 5.30 5.20
N THR A 114 6.75 5.90 4.26
CA THR A 114 5.37 5.51 3.93
C THR A 114 5.22 4.85 2.57
N GLY A 115 6.24 4.91 1.70
CA GLY A 115 6.18 4.28 0.38
C GLY A 115 5.05 4.78 -0.52
N ILE A 116 4.67 6.07 -0.42
CA ILE A 116 3.53 6.65 -1.16
C ILE A 116 3.62 6.37 -2.66
N GLY A 117 4.81 6.50 -3.26
CA GLY A 117 5.03 6.20 -4.67
C GLY A 117 4.64 4.76 -5.04
N HIS A 118 4.94 3.79 -4.18
CA HIS A 118 4.59 2.38 -4.41
C HIS A 118 3.10 2.14 -4.25
N VAL A 119 2.49 2.69 -3.20
CA VAL A 119 1.05 2.54 -2.97
C VAL A 119 0.27 3.15 -4.14
N ILE A 120 0.65 4.35 -4.58
CA ILE A 120 -0.04 5.03 -5.68
C ILE A 120 0.17 4.31 -7.02
N ASN A 121 1.40 3.91 -7.36
CA ASN A 121 1.67 3.26 -8.65
C ASN A 121 1.17 1.81 -8.75
N PHE A 122 1.18 1.07 -7.63
CA PHE A 122 1.00 -0.39 -7.65
C PHE A 122 -0.17 -0.88 -6.78
N GLY A 123 -0.57 -0.11 -5.77
CA GLY A 123 -1.74 -0.41 -4.94
C GLY A 123 -3.02 0.28 -5.43
N THR A 124 -2.92 1.25 -6.34
CA THR A 124 -4.03 2.03 -6.87
C THR A 124 -3.92 2.15 -8.39
N ASP A 125 -5.00 2.58 -9.05
CA ASP A 125 -5.00 2.84 -10.50
C ASP A 125 -4.84 4.35 -10.81
N ALA A 126 -4.39 5.15 -9.84
CA ALA A 126 -4.30 6.61 -9.96
C ALA A 126 -3.28 7.10 -11.02
N THR A 127 -2.37 6.23 -11.44
CA THR A 127 -1.36 6.50 -12.48
C THR A 127 -1.57 5.64 -13.73
N GLY A 128 -2.74 5.02 -13.89
CA GLY A 128 -3.09 4.22 -15.06
C GLY A 128 -2.35 2.88 -15.13
N PHE A 129 -2.23 2.16 -14.01
CA PHE A 129 -1.56 0.86 -14.02
C PHE A 129 -2.31 -0.12 -14.93
N ASP A 130 -3.64 -0.16 -14.85
CA ASP A 130 -4.46 -1.09 -15.63
C ASP A 130 -4.39 -0.77 -17.14
N GLU A 131 -4.25 0.51 -17.51
CA GLU A 131 -4.05 0.96 -18.89
C GLU A 131 -2.66 0.57 -19.42
N LEU A 132 -1.62 0.75 -18.61
CA LEU A 132 -0.24 0.44 -19.00
C LEU A 132 -0.01 -1.07 -19.08
N PHE A 133 -0.59 -1.85 -18.17
CA PHE A 133 -0.41 -3.30 -18.10
C PHE A 133 -1.76 -4.03 -18.14
N PRO A 134 -2.48 -3.97 -19.29
CA PRO A 134 -3.81 -4.54 -19.41
C PRO A 134 -3.77 -6.04 -19.15
N GLY A 135 -4.66 -6.52 -18.27
CA GLY A 135 -4.75 -7.92 -17.87
C GLY A 135 -3.80 -8.35 -16.75
N ILE A 136 -2.84 -7.52 -16.35
CA ILE A 136 -1.97 -7.82 -15.20
C ILE A 136 -2.71 -7.54 -13.90
N LYS A 137 -2.86 -8.56 -13.05
CA LYS A 137 -3.49 -8.45 -11.73
C LYS A 137 -2.40 -8.34 -10.66
N LEU A 138 -2.17 -7.12 -10.19
CA LEU A 138 -1.13 -6.84 -9.20
C LEU A 138 -1.66 -6.91 -7.76
N ARG A 139 -0.86 -7.54 -6.88
CA ARG A 139 -1.03 -7.53 -5.42
C ARG A 139 0.20 -6.94 -4.73
N GLY A 140 -0.01 -6.11 -3.71
CA GLY A 140 1.09 -5.57 -2.91
C GLY A 140 1.48 -6.51 -1.78
N ILE A 141 2.76 -6.62 -1.46
CA ILE A 141 3.24 -7.35 -0.30
C ILE A 141 3.63 -6.38 0.82
N THR A 142 3.10 -6.57 2.02
CA THR A 142 3.36 -5.70 3.16
C THR A 142 3.61 -6.47 4.46
N LEU A 143 4.15 -5.77 5.46
CA LEU A 143 4.40 -6.28 6.81
C LEU A 143 3.12 -6.84 7.44
N ASN A 144 3.28 -7.96 8.14
CA ASN A 144 2.15 -8.66 8.76
C ASN A 144 1.37 -7.80 9.74
N ILE A 145 2.03 -6.86 10.44
CA ILE A 145 1.40 -5.99 11.44
C ILE A 145 0.19 -5.22 10.87
N ASN A 146 0.21 -4.87 9.58
CA ASN A 146 -0.92 -4.19 8.94
C ASN A 146 -2.22 -5.01 9.02
N PHE A 147 -2.13 -6.34 9.11
CA PHE A 147 -3.27 -7.25 9.19
C PHE A 147 -3.72 -7.55 10.62
N TRP A 148 -3.11 -6.94 11.64
CA TRP A 148 -3.46 -7.10 13.04
C TRP A 148 -4.13 -5.85 13.62
N ILE A 149 -4.05 -4.73 12.90
CA ILE A 149 -4.60 -3.44 13.34
C ILE A 149 -6.07 -3.36 12.87
N PRO A 150 -7.04 -3.24 13.81
CA PRO A 150 -8.46 -3.14 13.47
C PRO A 150 -8.73 -1.98 12.49
N PHE A 151 -9.66 -2.20 11.55
CA PHE A 151 -10.07 -1.30 10.46
C PHE A 151 -9.00 -1.03 9.39
N HIS A 152 -7.73 -0.80 9.78
CA HIS A 152 -6.63 -0.66 8.84
C HIS A 152 -6.40 -1.94 8.04
N ARG A 153 -6.56 -3.10 8.69
CA ARG A 153 -6.50 -4.42 8.04
C ARG A 153 -7.43 -4.50 6.83
N GLU A 154 -8.65 -4.00 6.95
CA GLU A 154 -9.70 -4.08 5.94
C GLU A 154 -9.38 -3.14 4.80
N TYR A 155 -8.89 -1.94 5.11
CA TYR A 155 -8.36 -1.01 4.12
C TYR A 155 -7.17 -1.61 3.35
N ALA A 156 -6.22 -2.25 4.04
CA ALA A 156 -5.08 -2.92 3.42
C ALA A 156 -5.51 -4.09 2.51
N LEU A 157 -6.39 -4.97 2.98
CA LEU A 157 -6.93 -6.08 2.20
C LEU A 157 -7.73 -5.60 0.98
N ALA A 158 -8.56 -4.56 1.16
CA ALA A 158 -9.35 -3.93 0.10
C ALA A 158 -8.47 -3.30 -0.98
N ASN A 159 -7.32 -2.74 -0.62
CA ASN A 159 -6.31 -2.27 -1.58
C ASN A 159 -5.52 -3.42 -2.25
N GLY A 160 -5.78 -4.67 -1.89
CA GLY A 160 -5.08 -5.83 -2.47
C GLY A 160 -3.69 -6.07 -1.88
N LEU A 161 -3.46 -5.67 -0.63
CA LEU A 161 -2.25 -6.02 0.10
C LEU A 161 -2.33 -7.45 0.68
N LEU A 162 -1.22 -8.16 0.61
CA LEU A 162 -1.01 -9.51 1.14
C LEU A 162 0.15 -9.51 2.13
N SER A 163 0.19 -10.58 2.94
CA SER A 163 1.26 -10.83 3.90
C SER A 163 2.60 -11.07 3.20
N ALA A 164 3.68 -10.53 3.80
CA ALA A 164 5.07 -10.77 3.40
C ALA A 164 5.63 -12.13 3.81
N ASP A 165 4.81 -12.98 4.43
CA ASP A 165 5.19 -14.36 4.72
C ASP A 165 5.45 -15.13 3.42
N LYS A 166 6.43 -16.02 3.45
CA LYS A 166 6.79 -16.84 2.28
C LYS A 166 5.59 -17.68 1.84
N GLU A 167 4.85 -18.23 2.79
CA GLU A 167 3.67 -19.08 2.58
C GLU A 167 2.55 -18.31 1.87
N SER A 168 2.44 -17.00 2.12
CA SER A 168 1.47 -16.12 1.45
C SER A 168 1.81 -15.98 -0.03
N VAL A 169 3.08 -15.75 -0.35
CA VAL A 169 3.57 -15.63 -1.73
C VAL A 169 3.49 -16.97 -2.47
N ASP A 170 3.89 -18.05 -1.80
CA ASP A 170 3.77 -19.41 -2.34
C ASP A 170 2.31 -19.74 -2.67
N TYR A 171 1.40 -19.53 -1.70
CA TYR A 171 -0.04 -19.72 -1.93
C TYR A 171 -0.55 -18.88 -3.10
N PHE A 172 -0.17 -17.60 -3.18
CA PHE A 172 -0.60 -16.73 -4.26
C PHE A 172 -0.19 -17.29 -5.63
N PHE A 173 1.06 -17.68 -5.81
CA PHE A 173 1.51 -18.20 -7.10
C PHE A 173 0.99 -19.61 -7.40
N GLU A 174 0.81 -20.46 -6.40
CA GLU A 174 0.23 -21.79 -6.58
C GLU A 174 -1.27 -21.74 -6.96
N ASN A 175 -1.99 -20.70 -6.52
CA ASN A 175 -3.44 -20.58 -6.70
C ASN A 175 -3.87 -19.46 -7.65
N SER A 176 -2.94 -18.84 -8.37
CA SER A 176 -3.24 -17.81 -9.37
C SER A 176 -2.93 -18.29 -10.79
N GLU A 177 -3.63 -17.70 -11.75
CA GLU A 177 -3.39 -17.89 -13.17
C GLU A 177 -2.22 -17.04 -13.66
N CYS A 178 -1.77 -17.25 -14.89
CA CYS A 178 -0.85 -16.32 -15.54
C CYS A 178 -1.45 -14.91 -15.65
N GLY A 179 -0.59 -13.90 -15.78
CA GLY A 179 -0.97 -12.49 -15.69
C GLY A 179 -1.12 -11.98 -14.25
N ASN A 180 -0.99 -12.83 -13.24
CA ASN A 180 -0.92 -12.38 -11.84
C ASN A 180 0.50 -11.97 -11.45
N ALA A 181 0.59 -10.89 -10.69
CA ALA A 181 1.84 -10.32 -10.25
C ALA A 181 1.78 -9.93 -8.78
N ILE A 182 2.93 -9.95 -8.12
CA ILE A 182 3.11 -9.29 -6.82
C ILE A 182 4.13 -8.18 -6.94
N VAL A 183 4.02 -7.15 -6.09
CA VAL A 183 5.07 -6.15 -5.88
C VAL A 183 5.61 -6.26 -4.46
N ILE A 184 6.94 -6.29 -4.33
CA ILE A 184 7.64 -6.38 -3.06
C ILE A 184 8.62 -5.22 -2.95
N VAL A 185 8.56 -4.50 -1.83
CA VAL A 185 9.62 -3.53 -1.48
C VAL A 185 10.84 -4.30 -0.97
N VAL A 186 11.89 -4.37 -1.78
CA VAL A 186 12.98 -5.33 -1.59
C VAL A 186 13.75 -5.09 -0.28
N GLY A 187 14.02 -3.82 0.04
CA GLY A 187 14.71 -3.44 1.27
C GLY A 187 13.86 -3.58 2.54
N GLY A 188 12.53 -3.56 2.39
CA GLY A 188 11.56 -3.67 3.48
C GLY A 188 11.76 -2.62 4.58
N ALA A 189 11.38 -2.99 5.81
CA ALA A 189 11.46 -2.10 6.98
C ALA A 189 12.88 -1.61 7.31
N ALA A 190 13.94 -2.33 6.91
CA ALA A 190 15.30 -1.86 7.14
C ALA A 190 15.61 -0.63 6.27
N GLU A 191 15.20 -0.66 5.00
CA GLU A 191 15.41 0.46 4.08
C GLU A 191 14.58 1.69 4.43
N SER A 192 13.42 1.52 5.10
CA SER A 192 12.63 2.66 5.58
C SER A 192 13.32 3.40 6.74
N LEU A 193 14.20 2.74 7.50
CA LEU A 193 14.96 3.37 8.58
C LEU A 193 16.11 4.24 8.06
N ASP A 194 16.58 3.97 6.84
CA ASP A 194 17.62 4.75 6.15
C ASP A 194 17.07 5.96 5.38
N ALA A 195 15.78 6.26 5.52
CA ALA A 195 15.10 7.34 4.81
C ALA A 195 15.53 8.72 5.33
N ILE A 196 16.61 9.25 4.79
CA ILE A 196 17.18 10.56 5.13
C ILE A 196 16.97 11.54 3.95
N PRO A 197 16.62 12.81 4.21
CA PRO A 197 16.49 13.80 3.14
C PRO A 197 17.75 13.91 2.27
N ASN A 198 17.56 13.99 0.96
CA ASN A 198 18.61 14.09 -0.06
C ASN A 198 19.56 12.89 -0.16
N THR A 199 19.20 11.74 0.40
CA THR A 199 19.94 10.48 0.19
C THR A 199 19.04 9.42 -0.44
N MET A 200 19.66 8.38 -1.01
CA MET A 200 18.97 7.20 -1.52
C MET A 200 19.78 5.96 -1.18
N THR A 201 19.67 5.52 0.07
CA THR A 201 20.33 4.30 0.55
C THR A 201 19.41 3.10 0.32
N LEU A 202 19.93 2.07 -0.35
CA LEU A 202 19.17 0.87 -0.67
C LEU A 202 19.69 -0.35 0.11
N THR A 203 18.79 -1.11 0.73
CA THR A 203 19.14 -2.32 1.47
C THR A 203 18.92 -3.55 0.57
N LEU A 204 19.85 -3.84 -0.34
CA LEU A 204 19.68 -4.90 -1.36
C LEU A 204 20.66 -6.07 -1.26
N LYS A 205 21.88 -5.83 -0.75
CA LYS A 205 23.02 -6.78 -0.85
C LYS A 205 22.64 -8.22 -0.45
N ASN A 206 21.93 -8.37 0.66
CA ASN A 206 21.56 -9.66 1.23
C ASN A 206 20.07 -10.03 1.01
N ARG A 207 19.29 -9.22 0.28
CA ARG A 207 17.86 -9.44 0.02
C ARG A 207 17.68 -10.32 -1.23
N LYS A 208 17.83 -11.63 -1.08
CA LYS A 208 17.69 -12.61 -2.18
C LYS A 208 16.39 -13.43 -2.14
N GLY A 209 15.52 -13.20 -1.15
CA GLY A 209 14.29 -13.98 -0.96
C GLY A 209 13.35 -13.92 -2.16
N PHE A 210 13.11 -12.73 -2.72
CA PHE A 210 12.24 -12.57 -3.89
C PHE A 210 12.80 -13.23 -5.14
N VAL A 211 14.13 -13.28 -5.31
CA VAL A 211 14.79 -13.99 -6.42
C VAL A 211 14.62 -15.50 -6.27
N LYS A 212 14.80 -16.02 -5.04
CA LYS A 212 14.54 -17.44 -4.74
C LYS A 212 13.08 -17.82 -5.02
N LEU A 213 12.14 -16.92 -4.70
CA LEU A 213 10.72 -17.10 -5.00
C LEU A 213 10.46 -17.08 -6.51
N ALA A 214 11.07 -16.16 -7.27
CA ALA A 214 10.96 -16.13 -8.72
C ALA A 214 11.43 -17.46 -9.32
N LEU A 215 12.64 -17.93 -8.99
CA LEU A 215 13.18 -19.20 -9.47
C LEU A 215 12.33 -20.43 -9.10
N LYS A 216 11.61 -20.38 -7.97
CA LYS A 216 10.69 -21.46 -7.55
C LYS A 216 9.44 -21.50 -8.43
N HIS A 217 8.93 -20.34 -8.83
CA HIS A 217 7.61 -20.19 -9.47
C HIS A 217 7.65 -19.90 -10.98
N GLY A 218 8.84 -19.77 -11.58
CA GLY A 218 9.05 -19.66 -13.04
C GLY A 218 9.92 -18.48 -13.43
#